data_AF-A0AAT9ZW66-F1
#
_entry.id   AF-A0AAT9ZW66-F1
#
_cell.length_a   1.000
_cell.length_b   1.000
_cell.length_c   1.000
_cell.angle_alpha   90.00
_cell.angle_beta   90.00
_cell.angle_gamma   90.00
#
_symmetry.space_group_name_H-M   'P 1'
#
loop_
_entity.id
_entity.type
_entity.pdbx_description
1 polymer ?
#
loop_
_entity_poly.entity_id
_entity_poly.type
_entity_poly.pdbx_seq_one_letter_code
_entity_poly.pdbx_strand_id
1 'polypeptide(L)'
;MVKLRLKRFGRKQRPVYRIVAVDVRSPREGINYRKVGFYDPINNQTYLNTLLILSFLKNGAQPTETVQDISRKANIFMEFCPYRQEFQLLINDK
;
A
#
# COMPACT_ATOMS: atom_id res chain seq x y z
N MET A 1 -6.17 0.67 -15.73
CA MET A 1 -6.17 -0.30 -14.62
C MET A 1 -5.96 0.46 -13.32
N VAL A 2 -6.63 0.05 -12.23
CA VAL A 2 -6.42 0.68 -10.92
C VAL A 2 -5.05 0.30 -10.36
N LYS A 3 -4.29 1.30 -9.90
CA LYS A 3 -2.98 1.13 -9.27
C LYS A 3 -3.00 1.75 -7.88
N LEU A 4 -2.41 1.04 -6.91
CA LEU A 4 -2.10 1.61 -5.60
C LEU A 4 -0.72 2.28 -5.69
N ARG A 5 -0.68 3.61 -5.54
CA ARG A 5 0.54 4.40 -5.71
C ARG A 5 0.66 5.52 -4.68
N LEU A 6 1.87 6.09 -4.56
CA LEU A 6 2.13 7.25 -3.72
C LEU A 6 1.78 8.56 -4.45
N LYS A 7 0.91 9.37 -3.84
CA LYS A 7 0.71 10.76 -4.21
C LYS A 7 1.52 11.65 -3.27
N ARG A 8 2.39 12.49 -3.83
CA ARG A 8 3.22 13.42 -3.05
C ARG A 8 2.36 14.58 -2.55
N PHE A 9 2.61 14.95 -1.30
CA PHE A 9 2.11 16.11 -0.58
C PHE A 9 3.26 16.69 0.25
N GLY A 10 2.98 17.76 0.98
CA GLY A 10 3.92 18.39 1.89
C GLY A 10 4.63 19.59 1.28
N ARG A 11 5.69 20.03 1.94
CA ARG A 11 6.46 21.23 1.57
C ARG A 11 7.79 20.83 0.94
N LYS A 12 8.50 21.81 0.36
CA LYS A 12 9.89 21.64 -0.06
C LYS A 12 10.72 21.05 1.11
N GLN A 13 11.52 20.02 0.84
CA GLN A 13 12.33 19.27 1.82
C GLN A 13 11.58 18.56 2.97
N ARG A 14 10.23 18.59 2.98
CA ARG A 14 9.40 17.82 3.91
C ARG A 14 8.32 17.07 3.11
N PRO A 15 8.70 16.05 2.32
CA PRO A 15 7.75 15.27 1.53
C PRO A 15 6.91 14.38 2.43
N VAL A 16 5.61 14.38 2.17
CA VAL A 16 4.63 13.53 2.83
C VAL A 16 3.85 12.82 1.72
N TYR A 17 3.50 11.55 1.90
CA TYR A 17 2.84 10.78 0.86
C TYR A 17 1.48 10.29 1.32
N ARG A 18 0.50 10.37 0.42
CA ARG A 18 -0.77 9.65 0.57
C ARG A 18 -0.72 8.41 -0.30
N ILE A 19 -1.15 7.28 0.24
CA ILE A 19 -1.34 6.06 -0.54
C ILE A 19 -2.74 6.12 -1.13
N VAL A 20 -2.82 6.03 -2.45
CA VAL A 20 -4.06 6.28 -3.19
C VAL A 20 -4.33 5.14 -4.17
N ALA A 21 -5.60 4.76 -4.29
CA ALA A 21 -6.12 3.93 -5.36
C ALA A 21 -6.64 4.83 -6.47
N VAL A 22 -6.08 4.69 -7.67
CA VAL A 22 -6.42 5.53 -8.83
C VAL A 22 -6.14 4.80 -10.13
N ASP A 23 -6.79 5.18 -11.22
CA ASP A 23 -6.45 4.65 -12.55
C ASP A 23 -5.04 5.13 -12.97
N VAL A 24 -4.30 4.26 -13.66
CA VAL A 24 -2.92 4.52 -14.12
C VAL A 24 -2.83 5.78 -14.98
N ARG A 25 -3.86 6.05 -15.78
CA ARG A 25 -3.92 7.20 -16.70
C ARG A 25 -4.04 8.53 -15.97
N SER A 26 -4.48 8.54 -14.71
CA SER A 26 -4.66 9.79 -13.98
C SER A 26 -3.31 10.44 -13.64
N PRO A 27 -3.21 11.78 -13.66
CA PRO A 27 -1.99 12.48 -13.32
C PRO A 27 -1.60 12.22 -11.86
N ARG A 28 -0.29 12.33 -11.56
CA ARG A 28 0.26 12.05 -10.22
C ARG A 28 -0.47 12.82 -9.12
N GLU A 29 -0.78 14.10 -9.38
CA GLU A 29 -1.40 15.00 -8.41
C GLU A 29 -2.91 15.24 -8.64
N GLY A 30 -3.54 14.42 -9.50
CA GLY A 30 -4.96 14.55 -9.85
C GLY A 30 -5.93 14.49 -8.67
N ILE A 31 -7.14 15.03 -8.87
CA ILE A 31 -8.19 15.12 -7.85
C ILE A 31 -8.97 13.81 -7.65
N ASN A 32 -9.16 13.04 -8.73
CA ASN A 32 -9.95 11.81 -8.72
C ASN A 32 -9.10 10.64 -8.22
N TYR A 33 -9.15 10.35 -6.91
CA TYR A 33 -8.50 9.20 -6.30
C TYR A 33 -9.20 8.82 -5.00
N ARG A 34 -9.09 7.55 -4.58
CA ARG A 34 -9.51 7.12 -3.25
C ARG A 34 -8.29 7.02 -2.34
N LYS A 35 -8.29 7.74 -1.22
CA LYS A 35 -7.24 7.64 -0.19
C LYS A 35 -7.41 6.32 0.56
N VAL A 36 -6.34 5.53 0.62
CA VAL A 36 -6.31 4.25 1.36
C VAL A 36 -5.26 4.24 2.46
N GLY A 37 -4.36 5.23 2.48
CA GLY A 37 -3.35 5.34 3.53
C GLY A 37 -2.54 6.62 3.47
N PHE A 38 -1.52 6.65 4.31
CA PHE A 38 -0.60 7.76 4.54
C PHE A 38 0.78 7.20 4.89
N TYR A 39 1.81 7.89 4.41
CA TYR A 39 3.20 7.54 4.64
C TYR A 39 4.04 8.81 4.78
N ASP A 40 4.70 8.96 5.92
CA ASP A 40 5.66 10.00 6.20
C ASP A 40 7.03 9.36 6.47
N PRO A 41 7.99 9.48 5.53
CA PRO A 41 9.32 8.90 5.69
C PRO A 41 10.20 9.64 6.71
N ILE A 42 9.89 10.90 7.05
CA ILE A 42 10.72 11.69 7.97
C ILE A 42 10.37 11.34 9.41
N ASN A 43 9.08 11.29 9.71
CA ASN A 43 8.60 10.95 11.05
C ASN A 43 8.37 9.44 11.24
N ASN A 44 8.67 8.62 10.23
CA ASN A 44 8.39 7.18 10.18
C ASN A 44 6.93 6.82 10.51
N GLN A 45 5.99 7.72 10.20
CA GLN A 45 4.57 7.51 10.47
C GLN A 45 3.91 6.86 9.26
N THR A 46 3.27 5.71 9.48
CA THR A 46 2.52 5.01 8.44
C THR A 46 1.13 4.67 8.96
N TYR A 47 0.11 5.03 8.20
CA TYR A 47 -1.27 4.67 8.49
C TYR A 47 -1.90 4.04 7.26
N LEU A 48 -2.40 2.81 7.39
CA LEU A 48 -3.00 2.03 6.31
C LEU A 48 -4.42 1.66 6.69
N ASN A 49 -5.37 1.89 5.78
CA ASN A 49 -6.71 1.33 5.91
C ASN A 49 -6.70 -0.05 5.26
N THR A 50 -6.44 -1.07 6.08
CA THR A 50 -6.26 -2.46 5.63
C THR A 50 -7.47 -2.97 4.83
N LEU A 51 -8.69 -2.74 5.32
CA LEU A 51 -9.92 -3.19 4.66
C LEU A 51 -10.07 -2.62 3.24
N LEU A 52 -9.79 -1.32 3.05
CA LEU A 52 -9.85 -0.71 1.73
C LEU A 52 -8.72 -1.20 0.82
N ILE A 53 -7.51 -1.38 1.34
CA ILE A 53 -6.39 -1.89 0.55
C ILE A 53 -6.71 -3.31 0.06
N LEU A 54 -7.19 -4.18 0.96
CA LEU A 54 -7.59 -5.54 0.61
C LEU A 54 -8.68 -5.57 -0.46
N SER A 55 -9.70 -4.72 -0.38
CA SER A 55 -10.77 -4.69 -1.39
C SER A 55 -10.23 -4.31 -2.77
N PHE A 56 -9.32 -3.35 -2.87
CA PHE A 56 -8.66 -3.00 -4.13
C PHE A 56 -7.76 -4.12 -4.65
N LEU A 57 -6.99 -4.78 -3.77
CA LEU A 57 -6.16 -5.92 -4.16
C LEU A 57 -7.02 -7.09 -4.67
N LYS A 58 -8.17 -7.38 -4.03
CA LYS A 58 -9.13 -8.40 -4.49
C LYS A 58 -9.70 -8.08 -5.86
N ASN A 59 -9.93 -6.79 -6.13
CA ASN A 59 -10.39 -6.29 -7.43
C ASN A 59 -9.26 -6.22 -8.49
N GLY A 60 -8.07 -6.75 -8.21
CA GLY A 60 -6.95 -6.80 -9.15
C GLY A 60 -6.12 -5.52 -9.25
N ALA A 61 -6.24 -4.60 -8.29
CA ALA A 61 -5.38 -3.42 -8.25
C ALA A 61 -3.93 -3.83 -7.98
N GLN A 62 -3.01 -3.29 -8.78
CA GLN A 62 -1.59 -3.58 -8.63
C GLN A 62 -0.91 -2.48 -7.78
N PRO A 63 -0.16 -2.83 -6.72
CA PRO A 63 0.64 -1.84 -5.99
C PRO A 63 1.94 -1.50 -6.73
N THR A 64 2.46 -0.30 -6.52
CA THR A 64 3.87 0.03 -6.82
C THR A 64 4.79 -0.64 -5.80
N GLU A 65 6.04 -0.92 -6.19
CA GLU A 65 7.07 -1.57 -5.34
C GLU A 65 7.15 -0.98 -3.92
N THR A 66 7.26 0.34 -3.78
CA THR A 66 7.33 0.99 -2.47
C THR A 66 6.05 0.80 -1.63
N VAL A 67 4.88 0.79 -2.27
CA VAL A 67 3.60 0.53 -1.59
C VAL A 67 3.48 -0.95 -1.21
N GLN A 68 4.03 -1.84 -2.02
CA GLN A 68 4.11 -3.25 -1.72
C GLN A 68 5.01 -3.49 -0.49
N ASP A 69 6.17 -2.84 -0.41
CA ASP A 69 7.06 -2.94 0.74
C ASP A 69 6.42 -2.38 2.02
N ILE A 70 5.75 -1.23 1.93
CA ILE A 70 4.97 -0.67 3.05
C ILE A 70 3.87 -1.65 3.50
N SER A 71 3.14 -2.24 2.56
CA SER A 71 2.07 -3.19 2.85
C SER A 71 2.60 -4.50 3.43
N ARG A 72 3.79 -4.94 3.01
CA ARG A 72 4.50 -6.11 3.55
C ARG A 72 4.95 -5.87 4.98
N LYS A 73 5.53 -4.70 5.27
CA LYS A 73 5.91 -4.29 6.64
C LYS A 73 4.70 -4.24 7.59
N ALA A 74 3.53 -3.92 7.06
CA ALA A 74 2.28 -3.89 7.81
C ALA A 74 1.52 -5.24 7.81
N ASN A 75 2.12 -6.33 7.31
CA ASN A 75 1.54 -7.68 7.25
C ASN A 75 0.19 -7.80 6.53
N ILE A 76 -0.18 -6.85 5.66
CA ILE A 76 -1.48 -6.84 4.95
C ILE A 76 -1.65 -8.08 4.07
N PHE A 77 -0.57 -8.56 3.46
CA PHE A 77 -0.63 -9.73 2.57
C PHE A 77 -0.85 -11.05 3.30
N MET A 78 -0.59 -11.11 4.61
CA MET A 78 -0.89 -12.28 5.41
C MET A 78 -2.40 -12.50 5.51
N GLU A 79 -3.16 -11.41 5.68
CA GLU A 79 -4.63 -11.46 5.69
C GLU A 79 -5.23 -11.82 4.33
N PHE A 80 -4.51 -11.55 3.23
CA PHE A 80 -4.98 -11.83 1.88
C PHE A 80 -4.76 -13.27 1.44
N CYS A 81 -3.72 -13.95 1.96
CA CYS A 81 -3.39 -15.32 1.62
C CYS A 81 -2.94 -16.10 2.87
N PRO A 82 -3.89 -16.63 3.67
CA PRO A 82 -3.59 -17.28 4.94
C PRO A 82 -2.72 -18.54 4.78
N TYR A 83 -2.85 -19.24 3.65
CA TYR A 83 -2.16 -20.50 3.40
C TYR A 83 -0.62 -20.37 3.28
N ARG A 84 -0.09 -19.16 3.03
CA ARG A 84 1.36 -18.94 2.87
C ARG A 84 2.12 -18.90 4.21
N GLN A 85 1.45 -18.59 5.31
CA GLN A 85 2.05 -18.57 6.65
C GLN A 85 2.34 -19.97 7.17
N GLU A 86 1.39 -20.90 6.96
CA GLU A 86 1.49 -22.28 7.43
C GLU A 86 2.70 -23.00 6.83
N PHE A 87 2.98 -22.81 5.53
CA PHE A 87 4.16 -23.38 4.90
C PHE A 87 5.49 -22.79 5.40
N GLN A 88 5.54 -21.51 5.78
CA GLN A 88 6.79 -20.88 6.22
C GLN A 88 7.18 -21.30 7.64
N LEU A 89 6.19 -21.53 8.52
CA LEU A 89 6.40 -22.08 9.87
C LEU A 89 6.86 -23.54 9.81
N LEU A 90 6.22 -24.36 8.96
CA LEU A 90 6.59 -25.77 8.76
C LEU A 90 8.01 -25.99 8.21
N ILE A 91 8.60 -24.99 7.54
CA ILE A 91 9.97 -25.05 7.01
C ILE A 91 11.01 -24.62 8.07
N ASN A 92 10.64 -23.77 9.03
CA ASN A 92 11.55 -23.27 10.06
C ASN A 92 11.58 -24.15 11.33
N ASP A 93 10.60 -25.04 11.49
CA ASP A 93 10.53 -26.01 12.61
C ASP A 93 11.29 -27.34 12.33
N LYS A 94 12.12 -27.40 11.28
CA LYS A 94 13.06 -28.49 10.98
C LYS A 94 14.49 -27.98 10.94
#